data_AF-A0A1X7SSW7-F1
#
_entry.id   AF-A0A1X7SSW7-F1
#
_cell.length_a   1.000
_cell.length_b   1.000
_cell.length_c   1.000
_cell.angle_alpha   90.00
_cell.angle_beta   90.00
_cell.angle_gamma   90.00
#
_symmetry.space_group_name_H-M   'P 1'
#
loop_
_entity.id
_entity.type
_entity.pdbx_description
1 polymer ?
#
loop_
_entity_poly.entity_id
_entity_poly.type
_entity_poly.pdbx_seq_one_letter_code
_entity_poly.pdbx_strand_id
1 'polypeptide(L)'
;MAMSLSNLMQIKANINNLFIQCCRMLQTDDNMIRNINALQTLCVLVQSIYRKHSSSDSSIEVVDILIGVDAADCQMRNLIECLCKFLSEEYPVSVKNLCLKFILIILTSIDNISQNVMLEYFMLNSIFEALVSTFFHPDAREHHGYDAAVALALLVNYRKHEAANLYVIKLSVLDNEIILNGLGHIISAILTEYIKQYSSSHEEPKSLIGALTSWVGSALMPAEAPPAKVRISEALLLVLYEAVYLNKHFHSVLTHTRSVSTPTTPTSPSPAVHKNLPVPSSPTSTDIASIVPMAAQPMNLLGIFITFTSIITQNIKDNKGKHNARLCLIILNCTYYFIIIFCRYFIDFKMTVPN
;
A
#
# COMPACT_ATOMS: atom_id res chain seq x y z
N MET A 1 -31.84 16.97 11.49
CA MET A 1 -33.06 16.46 10.85
C MET A 1 -32.63 15.58 9.67
N ALA A 2 -32.80 14.26 9.77
CA ALA A 2 -32.36 13.34 8.73
C ALA A 2 -33.38 13.36 7.57
N MET A 3 -32.95 13.81 6.38
CA MET A 3 -33.77 13.80 5.15
C MET A 3 -34.02 12.36 4.70
N SER A 4 -35.31 11.99 4.56
CA SER A 4 -35.80 10.68 4.11
C SER A 4 -35.51 10.39 2.64
N LEU A 5 -35.61 9.13 2.22
CA LEU A 5 -35.45 8.70 0.83
C LEU A 5 -36.41 9.43 -0.13
N SER A 6 -37.67 9.60 0.27
CA SER A 6 -38.66 10.36 -0.50
C SER A 6 -38.21 11.79 -0.79
N ASN A 7 -37.59 12.45 0.20
CA ASN A 7 -37.10 13.82 0.06
C ASN A 7 -35.83 13.86 -0.80
N LEU A 8 -35.01 12.80 -0.76
CA LEU A 8 -33.84 12.66 -1.62
C LEU A 8 -34.25 12.53 -3.10
N MET A 9 -35.28 11.73 -3.38
CA MET A 9 -35.82 11.58 -4.74
C MET A 9 -36.42 12.88 -5.29
N GLN A 10 -37.02 13.72 -4.43
CA GLN A 10 -37.52 15.05 -4.83
C GLN A 10 -36.40 15.99 -5.30
N ILE A 11 -35.19 15.85 -4.77
CA ILE A 11 -34.04 16.68 -5.16
C ILE A 11 -33.05 15.94 -6.07
N LYS A 12 -33.40 14.75 -6.57
CA LYS A 12 -32.55 13.91 -7.43
C LYS A 12 -31.95 14.69 -8.60
N ALA A 13 -32.78 15.44 -9.33
CA ALA A 13 -32.31 16.23 -10.47
C ALA A 13 -31.23 17.27 -10.07
N ASN A 14 -31.33 17.85 -8.87
CA ASN A 14 -30.32 18.78 -8.37
C ASN A 14 -29.03 18.05 -8.00
N ILE A 15 -29.12 16.84 -7.44
CA ILE A 15 -27.96 15.99 -7.14
C ILE A 15 -27.25 15.57 -8.42
N ASN A 16 -28.00 15.08 -9.42
CA ASN A 16 -27.45 14.73 -10.74
C ASN A 16 -26.73 15.93 -11.36
N ASN A 17 -27.39 17.09 -11.38
CA ASN A 17 -26.79 18.31 -11.92
C ASN A 17 -25.52 18.72 -11.16
N LEU A 18 -25.50 18.63 -9.83
CA LEU A 18 -24.31 18.94 -9.04
C LEU A 18 -23.15 18.01 -9.38
N PHE A 19 -23.39 16.70 -9.45
CA PHE A 19 -22.38 15.72 -9.82
C PHE A 19 -21.82 16.00 -11.22
N ILE A 20 -22.70 16.21 -12.21
CA ILE A 20 -22.32 16.48 -13.60
C ILE A 20 -21.52 17.79 -13.71
N GLN A 21 -21.92 18.86 -13.00
CA GLN A 21 -21.20 20.13 -13.01
C GLN A 21 -19.81 20.00 -12.38
N CYS A 22 -19.67 19.24 -11.29
CA CYS A 22 -18.34 18.92 -10.76
C CYS A 22 -17.49 18.18 -11.79
N CYS A 23 -18.04 17.16 -12.47
CA CYS A 23 -17.30 16.43 -13.51
C CYS A 23 -16.85 17.33 -14.67
N ARG A 24 -17.75 18.21 -15.15
CA ARG A 24 -17.43 19.19 -16.20
C ARG A 24 -16.32 20.15 -15.77
N MET A 25 -16.33 20.60 -14.52
CA MET A 25 -15.29 21.47 -13.98
C MET A 25 -13.91 20.79 -14.05
N LEU A 26 -13.83 19.50 -13.64
CA LEU A 26 -12.58 18.74 -13.70
C LEU A 26 -12.04 18.55 -15.13
N GLN A 27 -12.91 18.57 -16.13
CA GLN A 27 -12.55 18.38 -17.55
C GLN A 27 -12.08 19.66 -18.22
N THR A 28 -12.67 20.80 -17.86
CA THR A 28 -12.58 22.04 -18.65
C THR A 28 -11.84 23.17 -17.94
N ASP A 29 -11.70 23.11 -16.62
CA ASP A 29 -11.13 24.20 -15.83
C ASP A 29 -9.66 23.93 -15.49
N ASP A 30 -8.78 24.81 -15.95
CA ASP A 30 -7.36 24.79 -15.61
C ASP A 30 -7.10 25.36 -14.20
N ASN A 31 -8.11 25.92 -13.54
CA ASN A 31 -7.98 26.47 -12.19
C ASN A 31 -7.97 25.36 -11.14
N MET A 32 -6.79 25.13 -10.55
CA MET A 32 -6.59 24.09 -9.54
C MET A 32 -7.46 24.25 -8.29
N ILE A 33 -7.78 25.48 -7.87
CA ILE A 33 -8.65 25.70 -6.69
C ILE A 33 -10.07 25.18 -6.99
N ARG A 34 -10.57 25.44 -8.20
CA ARG A 34 -11.88 24.94 -8.62
C ARG A 34 -11.91 23.43 -8.77
N ASN A 35 -10.83 22.83 -9.30
CA ASN A 35 -10.70 21.38 -9.38
C ASN A 35 -10.68 20.73 -7.99
N ILE A 36 -9.95 21.32 -7.03
CA ILE A 36 -9.95 20.87 -5.64
C ILE A 36 -11.37 20.97 -5.05
N ASN A 37 -12.06 22.09 -5.21
CA ASN A 37 -13.42 22.26 -4.68
C ASN A 37 -14.43 21.29 -5.30
N ALA A 38 -14.31 21.04 -6.60
CA ALA A 38 -15.15 20.07 -7.31
C ALA A 38 -14.91 18.64 -6.81
N LEU A 39 -13.65 18.21 -6.68
CA LEU A 39 -13.31 16.91 -6.11
C LEU A 39 -13.76 16.76 -4.65
N GLN A 40 -13.63 17.81 -3.83
CA GLN A 40 -14.11 17.80 -2.43
C GLN A 40 -15.63 17.63 -2.38
N THR A 41 -16.34 18.33 -3.26
CA THR A 41 -17.80 18.24 -3.37
C THR A 41 -18.21 16.83 -3.81
N LEU A 42 -17.53 16.26 -4.80
CA LEU A 42 -17.75 14.86 -5.23
C LEU A 42 -17.52 13.88 -4.07
N CYS A 43 -16.43 14.03 -3.31
CA CYS A 43 -16.15 13.20 -2.13
C CYS A 43 -17.31 13.22 -1.14
N VAL A 44 -17.74 14.42 -0.74
CA VAL A 44 -18.81 14.59 0.26
C VAL A 44 -20.15 14.10 -0.28
N LEU A 45 -20.46 14.40 -1.55
CA LEU A 45 -21.71 14.01 -2.18
C LEU A 45 -21.84 12.49 -2.26
N VAL A 46 -20.87 11.83 -2.87
CA VAL A 46 -20.87 10.37 -3.05
C VAL A 46 -20.92 9.66 -1.70
N GLN A 47 -20.06 10.06 -0.76
CA GLN A 47 -20.05 9.48 0.59
C GLN A 47 -21.40 9.67 1.30
N SER A 48 -22.05 10.83 1.16
CA SER A 48 -23.33 11.12 1.79
C SER A 48 -24.48 10.29 1.21
N ILE A 49 -24.50 10.07 -0.11
CA ILE A 49 -25.52 9.23 -0.75
C ILE A 49 -25.35 7.77 -0.32
N TYR A 50 -24.14 7.22 -0.39
CA TYR A 50 -23.90 5.84 0.06
C TYR A 50 -24.23 5.63 1.53
N ARG A 51 -23.89 6.57 2.42
CA ARG A 51 -24.22 6.47 3.85
C ARG A 51 -25.72 6.51 4.13
N LYS A 52 -26.51 7.17 3.28
CA LYS A 52 -27.97 7.20 3.38
C LYS A 52 -28.63 5.98 2.77
N HIS A 53 -28.01 5.38 1.75
CA HIS A 53 -28.50 4.20 1.04
C HIS A 53 -27.95 2.89 1.58
N SER A 54 -27.16 2.87 2.66
CA SER A 54 -26.57 1.65 3.23
C SER A 54 -27.60 0.61 3.72
N SER A 55 -28.89 0.95 3.73
CA SER A 55 -30.00 0.06 4.10
C SER A 55 -30.82 -0.47 2.90
N SER A 56 -30.50 -0.07 1.66
CA SER A 56 -31.17 -0.53 0.43
C SER A 56 -30.19 -1.44 -0.34
N ASP A 57 -30.61 -2.67 -0.63
CA ASP A 57 -29.76 -3.70 -1.26
C ASP A 57 -29.37 -3.40 -2.73
N SER A 58 -29.75 -2.24 -3.30
CA SER A 58 -29.48 -1.92 -4.70
C SER A 58 -28.48 -0.78 -4.88
N SER A 59 -27.24 -1.11 -5.23
CA SER A 59 -26.22 -0.13 -5.64
C SER A 59 -26.57 0.59 -6.95
N ILE A 60 -27.48 0.04 -7.75
CA ILE A 60 -28.05 0.65 -8.96
C ILE A 60 -28.78 1.95 -8.61
N GLU A 61 -29.51 1.99 -7.49
CA GLU A 61 -30.23 3.19 -7.03
C GLU A 61 -29.26 4.34 -6.70
N VAL A 62 -28.06 4.02 -6.19
CA VAL A 62 -27.03 5.04 -5.92
C VAL A 62 -26.51 5.67 -7.22
N VAL A 63 -26.29 4.87 -8.27
CA VAL A 63 -25.90 5.38 -9.60
C VAL A 63 -26.99 6.28 -10.16
N ASP A 64 -28.25 5.85 -10.08
CA ASP A 64 -29.38 6.63 -10.55
C ASP A 64 -29.52 7.97 -9.80
N ILE A 65 -29.38 7.96 -8.48
CA ILE A 65 -29.46 9.18 -7.65
C ILE A 65 -28.30 10.14 -7.89
N LEU A 66 -27.08 9.62 -8.07
CA LEU A 66 -25.88 10.45 -8.23
C LEU A 66 -25.76 11.01 -9.66
N ILE A 67 -26.00 10.19 -10.67
CA ILE A 67 -25.65 10.51 -12.07
C ILE A 67 -26.87 10.45 -12.99
N GLY A 68 -27.79 9.52 -12.72
CA GLY A 68 -28.87 9.15 -13.61
C GLY A 68 -28.42 8.05 -14.57
N VAL A 69 -29.23 6.99 -14.70
CA VAL A 69 -28.84 5.76 -15.44
C VAL A 69 -28.45 6.07 -16.88
N ASP A 70 -29.20 6.94 -17.57
CA ASP A 70 -28.96 7.24 -19.00
C ASP A 70 -27.63 7.94 -19.26
N ALA A 71 -27.11 8.70 -18.28
CA ALA A 71 -25.88 9.47 -18.42
C ALA A 71 -24.66 8.76 -17.82
N ALA A 72 -24.86 7.69 -17.06
CA ALA A 72 -23.85 7.12 -16.18
C ALA A 72 -22.61 6.63 -16.94
N ASP A 73 -22.77 5.89 -18.03
CA ASP A 73 -21.67 5.37 -18.84
C ASP A 73 -20.72 6.47 -19.35
N CYS A 74 -21.30 7.55 -19.90
CA CYS A 74 -20.55 8.66 -20.47
C CYS A 74 -19.89 9.50 -19.36
N GLN A 75 -20.64 9.84 -18.31
CA GLN A 75 -20.11 10.66 -17.22
C GLN A 75 -19.01 9.95 -16.44
N MET A 76 -19.18 8.66 -16.14
CA MET A 76 -18.17 7.90 -15.40
C MET A 76 -16.91 7.65 -16.21
N ARG A 77 -17.03 7.39 -17.52
CA ARG A 77 -15.86 7.30 -18.42
C ARG A 77 -15.02 8.56 -18.37
N ASN A 78 -15.64 9.71 -18.63
CA ASN A 78 -14.92 10.98 -18.67
C ASN A 78 -14.35 11.36 -17.29
N LEU A 79 -15.08 11.05 -16.21
CA LEU A 79 -14.58 11.25 -14.85
C LEU A 79 -13.34 10.40 -14.60
N ILE A 80 -13.37 9.10 -14.93
CA ILE A 80 -12.24 8.20 -14.71
C ILE A 80 -11.03 8.62 -15.56
N GLU A 81 -11.24 9.07 -16.80
CA GLU A 81 -10.17 9.65 -17.63
C GLU A 81 -9.52 10.86 -16.95
N CYS A 82 -10.30 11.78 -16.38
CA CYS A 82 -9.78 12.90 -15.60
C CYS A 82 -8.99 12.44 -14.36
N LEU A 83 -9.48 11.43 -13.63
CA LEU A 83 -8.77 10.88 -12.48
C LEU A 83 -7.44 10.24 -12.91
N CYS A 84 -7.41 9.52 -14.04
CA CYS A 84 -6.19 8.97 -14.60
C CYS A 84 -5.18 10.07 -14.94
N LYS A 85 -5.65 11.15 -15.58
CA LYS A 85 -4.84 12.33 -15.92
C LYS A 85 -4.22 12.96 -14.67
N PHE A 86 -5.04 13.24 -13.65
CA PHE A 86 -4.56 13.87 -12.41
C PHE A 86 -3.52 13.03 -11.68
N LEU A 87 -3.66 11.70 -11.68
CA LEU A 87 -2.69 10.82 -11.02
C LEU A 87 -1.38 10.68 -11.82
N SER A 88 -1.48 10.55 -13.15
CA SER A 88 -0.34 10.21 -14.01
C SER A 88 0.53 11.41 -14.38
N GLU A 89 -0.07 12.59 -14.53
CA GLU A 89 0.63 13.81 -14.97
C GLU A 89 1.14 14.65 -13.78
N GLU A 90 1.83 15.76 -14.07
CA GLU A 90 2.33 16.70 -13.08
C GLU A 90 1.21 17.60 -12.54
N TYR A 91 0.53 17.11 -11.50
CA TYR A 91 -0.45 17.88 -10.73
C TYR A 91 -0.01 18.05 -9.27
N PRO A 92 -0.50 19.11 -8.58
CA PRO A 92 -0.20 19.32 -7.17
C PRO A 92 -0.56 18.11 -6.31
N VAL A 93 0.28 17.83 -5.30
CA VAL A 93 0.08 16.74 -4.31
C VAL A 93 -1.33 16.74 -3.72
N SER A 94 -1.91 17.92 -3.45
CA SER A 94 -3.27 18.05 -2.94
C SER A 94 -4.34 17.52 -3.89
N VAL A 95 -4.19 17.72 -5.20
CA VAL A 95 -5.13 17.22 -6.23
C VAL A 95 -5.04 15.70 -6.31
N LYS A 96 -3.82 15.15 -6.36
CA LYS A 96 -3.59 13.70 -6.39
C LYS A 96 -4.13 12.99 -5.15
N ASN A 97 -3.88 13.55 -3.96
CA ASN A 97 -4.43 13.06 -2.70
C ASN A 97 -5.95 13.03 -2.71
N LEU A 98 -6.58 14.09 -3.20
CA LEU A 98 -8.03 14.18 -3.23
C LEU A 98 -8.64 13.26 -4.30
N CYS A 99 -7.96 13.06 -5.42
CA CYS A 99 -8.29 12.08 -6.44
C CYS A 99 -8.28 10.65 -5.86
N LEU A 100 -7.20 10.25 -5.19
CA LEU A 100 -7.12 8.95 -4.52
C LEU A 100 -8.17 8.79 -3.42
N LYS A 101 -8.39 9.84 -2.62
CA LYS A 101 -9.45 9.85 -1.61
C LYS A 101 -10.84 9.64 -2.22
N PHE A 102 -11.14 10.29 -3.35
CA PHE A 102 -12.39 10.11 -4.05
C PHE A 102 -12.57 8.66 -4.56
N ILE A 103 -11.51 8.10 -5.16
CA ILE A 103 -11.49 6.70 -5.61
C ILE A 103 -11.74 5.76 -4.42
N LEU A 104 -11.03 5.95 -3.31
CA LEU A 104 -11.19 5.13 -2.10
C LEU A 104 -12.60 5.25 -1.51
N ILE A 105 -13.21 6.45 -1.52
CA ILE A 105 -14.60 6.64 -1.09
C ILE A 105 -15.55 5.76 -1.91
N ILE A 106 -15.36 5.68 -3.23
CA ILE A 106 -16.18 4.79 -4.08
C ILE A 106 -15.89 3.33 -3.76
N LEU A 107 -14.63 2.93 -3.64
CA LEU A 107 -14.25 1.52 -3.44
C LEU A 107 -14.71 0.97 -2.08
N THR A 108 -14.79 1.80 -1.05
CA THR A 108 -15.11 1.39 0.32
C THR A 108 -16.52 1.82 0.77
N SER A 109 -17.39 2.21 -0.16
CA SER A 109 -18.71 2.75 0.19
C SER A 109 -19.76 1.70 0.55
N ILE A 110 -19.51 0.43 0.21
CA ILE A 110 -20.38 -0.72 0.49
C ILE A 110 -19.52 -1.82 1.15
N ASP A 111 -20.10 -2.55 2.09
CA ASP A 111 -19.40 -3.61 2.84
C ASP A 111 -18.92 -4.75 1.92
N ASN A 112 -19.77 -5.18 0.97
CA ASN A 112 -19.39 -6.13 -0.05
C ASN A 112 -19.02 -5.41 -1.36
N ILE A 113 -17.72 -5.32 -1.62
CA ILE A 113 -17.19 -4.67 -2.82
C ILE A 113 -17.77 -5.23 -4.13
N SER A 114 -18.05 -6.54 -4.20
CA SER A 114 -18.59 -7.20 -5.40
C SER A 114 -20.00 -6.74 -5.79
N GLN A 115 -20.73 -6.12 -4.86
CA GLN A 115 -22.06 -5.58 -5.09
C GLN A 115 -22.05 -4.11 -5.53
N ASN A 116 -20.89 -3.45 -5.55
CA ASN A 116 -20.80 -2.04 -5.91
C ASN A 116 -20.79 -1.86 -7.44
N VAL A 117 -21.93 -1.47 -8.01
CA VAL A 117 -22.08 -1.27 -9.47
C VAL A 117 -21.20 -0.14 -10.00
N MET A 118 -20.82 0.85 -9.17
CA MET A 118 -19.88 1.89 -9.61
C MET A 118 -18.52 1.32 -10.06
N LEU A 119 -18.12 0.15 -9.53
CA LEU A 119 -16.84 -0.48 -9.89
C LEU A 119 -16.88 -1.12 -11.28
N GLU A 120 -18.07 -1.37 -11.85
CA GLU A 120 -18.18 -1.82 -13.23
C GLU A 120 -17.60 -0.77 -14.19
N TYR A 121 -17.79 0.52 -13.90
CA TYR A 121 -17.18 1.60 -14.70
C TYR A 121 -15.65 1.64 -14.59
N PHE A 122 -15.08 1.26 -13.43
CA PHE A 122 -13.61 1.14 -13.26
C PHE A 122 -13.06 -0.12 -13.93
N MET A 123 -13.87 -1.18 -14.09
CA MET A 123 -13.48 -2.35 -14.88
C MET A 123 -13.44 -2.02 -16.38
N LEU A 124 -14.40 -1.23 -16.86
CA LEU A 124 -14.48 -0.78 -18.26
C LEU A 124 -13.43 0.28 -18.60
N ASN A 125 -13.21 1.24 -17.69
CA ASN A 125 -12.27 2.35 -17.86
C ASN A 125 -11.14 2.19 -16.84
N SER A 126 -10.12 1.41 -17.20
CA SER A 126 -9.08 0.99 -16.25
C SER A 126 -8.24 2.15 -15.72
N ILE A 127 -8.15 2.30 -14.39
CA ILE A 127 -7.25 3.25 -13.72
C ILE A 127 -5.88 2.64 -13.37
N PHE A 128 -5.61 1.40 -13.80
CA PHE A 128 -4.44 0.63 -13.38
C PHE A 128 -3.12 1.36 -13.63
N GLU A 129 -2.89 1.86 -14.85
CA GLU A 129 -1.63 2.53 -15.22
C GLU A 129 -1.39 3.78 -14.37
N ALA A 130 -2.46 4.53 -14.11
CA ALA A 130 -2.42 5.72 -13.28
C ALA A 130 -2.07 5.38 -11.82
N LEU A 131 -2.62 4.31 -11.26
CA LEU A 131 -2.26 3.85 -9.91
C LEU A 131 -0.80 3.39 -9.83
N VAL A 132 -0.34 2.55 -10.77
CA VAL A 132 1.04 2.03 -10.72
C VAL A 132 2.09 3.10 -11.03
N SER A 133 1.73 4.16 -11.77
CA SER A 133 2.60 5.32 -11.98
C SER A 133 3.02 5.97 -10.66
N THR A 134 2.16 5.93 -9.62
CA THR A 134 2.48 6.47 -8.30
C THR A 134 3.60 5.69 -7.59
N PHE A 135 3.88 4.46 -8.03
CA PHE A 135 4.96 3.63 -7.47
C PHE A 135 6.33 3.91 -8.09
N PHE A 136 6.35 4.63 -9.22
CA PHE A 136 7.57 4.85 -9.99
C PHE A 136 8.50 5.88 -9.32
N HIS A 137 7.99 7.09 -9.04
CA HIS A 137 8.79 8.18 -8.49
C HIS A 137 8.83 8.16 -6.95
N PRO A 138 10.00 8.37 -6.30
CA PRO A 138 10.11 8.42 -4.84
C PRO A 138 9.14 9.40 -4.16
N ASP A 139 9.03 10.62 -4.69
CA ASP A 139 8.17 11.66 -4.09
C ASP A 139 6.69 11.28 -4.18
N ALA A 140 6.26 10.76 -5.34
CA ALA A 140 4.89 10.28 -5.53
C ALA A 140 4.58 9.08 -4.63
N ARG A 141 5.54 8.17 -4.43
CA ARG A 141 5.39 7.03 -3.53
C ARG A 141 5.13 7.45 -2.09
N GLU A 142 5.89 8.43 -1.61
CA GLU A 142 5.78 8.90 -0.23
C GLU A 142 4.40 9.51 0.04
N HIS A 143 3.89 10.33 -0.89
CA HIS A 143 2.64 11.05 -0.69
C HIS A 143 1.39 10.24 -1.07
N HIS A 144 1.48 9.38 -2.08
CA HIS A 144 0.32 8.79 -2.75
C HIS A 144 0.34 7.26 -2.78
N GLY A 145 1.52 6.65 -2.58
CA GLY A 145 1.74 5.23 -2.83
C GLY A 145 0.89 4.32 -1.97
N TYR A 146 0.66 4.66 -0.70
CA TYR A 146 -0.18 3.87 0.19
C TYR A 146 -1.64 3.80 -0.30
N ASP A 147 -2.26 4.96 -0.53
CA ASP A 147 -3.66 5.03 -0.96
C ASP A 147 -3.85 4.40 -2.35
N ALA A 148 -2.88 4.59 -3.27
CA ALA A 148 -2.90 3.96 -4.58
C ALA A 148 -2.77 2.43 -4.51
N ALA A 149 -1.91 1.92 -3.63
CA ALA A 149 -1.75 0.48 -3.41
C ALA A 149 -3.03 -0.13 -2.83
N VAL A 150 -3.66 0.52 -1.84
CA VAL A 150 -4.94 0.07 -1.27
C VAL A 150 -6.04 0.08 -2.32
N ALA A 151 -6.15 1.15 -3.12
CA ALA A 151 -7.12 1.23 -4.20
C ALA A 151 -6.94 0.08 -5.21
N LEU A 152 -5.70 -0.22 -5.60
CA LEU A 152 -5.39 -1.33 -6.49
C LEU A 152 -5.80 -2.68 -5.88
N ALA A 153 -5.48 -2.93 -4.60
CA ALA A 153 -5.84 -4.17 -3.92
C ALA A 153 -7.35 -4.37 -3.81
N LEU A 154 -8.11 -3.30 -3.56
CA LEU A 154 -9.58 -3.33 -3.54
C LEU A 154 -10.13 -3.65 -4.94
N LEU A 155 -9.63 -2.99 -5.98
CA LEU A 155 -10.04 -3.25 -7.37
C LEU A 155 -9.75 -4.69 -7.81
N VAL A 156 -8.61 -5.25 -7.40
CA VAL A 156 -8.26 -6.67 -7.60
C VAL A 156 -9.27 -7.61 -6.94
N ASN A 157 -9.89 -7.21 -5.83
CA ASN A 157 -10.83 -8.04 -5.07
C ASN A 157 -12.28 -7.95 -5.56
N TYR A 158 -12.62 -7.00 -6.42
CA TYR A 158 -13.98 -6.87 -6.98
C TYR A 158 -14.35 -8.08 -7.84
N ARG A 159 -15.39 -8.86 -7.45
CA ARG A 159 -15.87 -10.05 -8.18
C ARG A 159 -14.76 -11.01 -8.63
N LYS A 160 -13.63 -11.06 -7.89
CA LYS A 160 -12.42 -11.82 -8.25
C LYS A 160 -12.68 -13.32 -8.49
N HIS A 161 -13.70 -13.87 -7.84
CA HIS A 161 -14.07 -15.29 -7.93
C HIS A 161 -15.30 -15.54 -8.80
N GLU A 162 -15.96 -14.49 -9.29
CA GLU A 162 -17.22 -14.56 -10.03
C GLU A 162 -17.03 -14.19 -11.52
N ALA A 163 -16.06 -13.33 -11.83
CA ALA A 163 -15.80 -12.81 -13.17
C ALA A 163 -14.31 -12.64 -13.45
N ALA A 164 -13.97 -12.49 -14.73
CA ALA A 164 -12.62 -12.14 -15.16
C ALA A 164 -12.31 -10.68 -14.75
N ASN A 165 -11.64 -10.52 -13.61
CA ASN A 165 -11.24 -9.21 -13.11
C ASN A 165 -10.00 -8.68 -13.86
N LEU A 166 -10.14 -7.53 -14.52
CA LEU A 166 -9.07 -6.89 -15.29
C LEU A 166 -7.82 -6.58 -14.46
N TYR A 167 -7.99 -6.15 -13.21
CA TYR A 167 -6.88 -5.78 -12.32
C TYR A 167 -6.12 -7.00 -11.82
N VAL A 168 -6.79 -8.15 -11.66
CA VAL A 168 -6.11 -9.44 -11.38
C VAL A 168 -5.16 -9.77 -12.54
N ILE A 169 -5.65 -9.69 -13.77
CA ILE A 169 -4.85 -9.98 -14.97
C ILE A 169 -3.67 -9.01 -15.05
N LYS A 170 -3.93 -7.70 -15.01
CA LYS A 170 -2.89 -6.66 -15.10
C LYS A 170 -1.83 -6.77 -14.01
N LEU A 171 -2.22 -7.02 -12.75
CA LEU A 171 -1.26 -7.20 -11.67
C LEU A 171 -0.44 -8.48 -11.84
N SER A 172 -1.04 -9.57 -12.33
CA SER A 172 -0.33 -10.85 -12.52
C SER A 172 0.74 -10.83 -13.61
N VAL A 173 0.54 -10.01 -14.65
CA VAL A 173 1.47 -9.87 -15.79
C VAL A 173 2.44 -8.69 -15.65
N LEU A 174 2.27 -7.85 -14.63
CA LEU A 174 3.16 -6.72 -14.37
C LEU A 174 4.58 -7.23 -14.08
N ASP A 175 5.54 -6.92 -14.95
CA ASP A 175 6.93 -7.38 -14.87
C ASP A 175 7.92 -6.22 -14.65
N ASN A 176 7.44 -4.97 -14.65
CA ASN A 176 8.27 -3.80 -14.43
C ASN A 176 8.87 -3.80 -13.02
N GLU A 177 10.16 -4.11 -12.94
CA GLU A 177 10.89 -4.23 -11.68
C GLU A 177 10.91 -2.93 -10.88
N ILE A 178 10.92 -1.76 -11.52
CA ILE A 178 10.96 -0.46 -10.84
C ILE A 178 9.65 -0.24 -10.09
N ILE A 179 8.52 -0.51 -10.75
CA ILE A 179 7.17 -0.38 -10.17
C ILE A 179 7.00 -1.38 -9.02
N LEU A 180 7.36 -2.65 -9.24
CA LEU A 180 7.25 -3.69 -8.21
C LEU A 180 8.15 -3.40 -6.99
N ASN A 181 9.36 -2.91 -7.22
CA ASN A 181 10.22 -2.44 -6.14
C ASN A 181 9.63 -1.23 -5.41
N GLY A 182 8.98 -0.31 -6.14
CA GLY A 182 8.26 0.81 -5.56
C GLY A 182 7.14 0.39 -4.62
N LEU A 183 6.31 -0.58 -5.05
CA LEU A 183 5.29 -1.19 -4.20
C LEU A 183 5.91 -1.85 -2.96
N GLY A 184 6.98 -2.63 -3.14
CA GLY A 184 7.72 -3.24 -2.03
C GLY A 184 8.29 -2.20 -1.06
N HIS A 185 8.74 -1.04 -1.54
CA HIS A 185 9.22 0.06 -0.70
C HIS A 185 8.12 0.65 0.17
N ILE A 186 6.94 0.91 -0.40
CA ILE A 186 5.78 1.40 0.35
C ILE A 186 5.44 0.44 1.49
N ILE A 187 5.39 -0.87 1.20
CA ILE A 187 5.09 -1.90 2.21
C ILE A 187 6.19 -1.96 3.26
N SER A 188 7.47 -2.01 2.86
CA SER A 188 8.59 -2.03 3.80
C SER A 188 8.56 -0.83 4.75
N ALA A 189 8.38 0.38 4.23
CA ALA A 189 8.39 1.61 5.03
C ALA A 189 7.33 1.57 6.14
N ILE A 190 6.10 1.15 5.81
CA ILE A 190 5.00 1.11 6.77
C ILE A 190 5.20 0.00 7.82
N LEU A 191 5.65 -1.18 7.40
CA LEU A 191 5.94 -2.27 8.34
C LEU A 191 7.11 -1.94 9.27
N THR A 192 8.17 -1.31 8.75
CA THR A 192 9.31 -0.86 9.55
C THR A 192 8.90 0.19 10.57
N GLU A 193 8.07 1.15 10.18
CA GLU A 193 7.55 2.16 11.10
C GLU A 193 6.69 1.53 12.20
N TYR A 194 5.83 0.55 11.86
CA TYR A 194 5.08 -0.22 12.86
C TYR A 194 6.00 -0.94 13.85
N ILE A 195 7.02 -1.63 13.36
CA ILE A 195 8.00 -2.35 14.20
C ILE A 195 8.71 -1.35 15.13
N LYS A 196 9.16 -0.21 14.60
CA LYS A 196 9.83 0.84 15.37
C LYS A 196 8.93 1.39 16.49
N GLN A 197 7.67 1.69 16.19
CA GLN A 197 6.70 2.16 17.18
C GLN A 197 6.46 1.12 18.28
N TYR A 198 6.34 -0.16 17.90
CA TYR A 198 6.18 -1.25 18.85
C TYR A 198 7.41 -1.39 19.78
N SER A 199 8.62 -1.39 19.21
CA SER A 199 9.89 -1.47 19.96
C SER A 199 10.08 -0.28 20.90
N SER A 200 9.71 0.93 20.49
CA SER A 200 9.79 2.11 21.37
C SER A 200 8.80 2.07 22.54
N SER A 201 7.72 1.31 22.42
CA SER A 201 6.67 1.20 23.44
C SER A 201 6.96 0.10 24.48
N HIS A 202 7.91 -0.80 24.24
CA HIS A 202 8.33 -1.82 25.19
C HIS A 202 9.78 -1.51 25.57
N GLU A 203 10.01 -1.07 26.82
CA GLU A 203 11.33 -0.75 27.36
C GLU A 203 12.21 -2.00 27.50
N GLU A 204 12.69 -2.56 26.38
CA GLU A 204 13.96 -3.29 26.32
C GLU A 204 14.57 -3.12 24.93
N PRO A 205 15.84 -2.67 24.80
CA PRO A 205 16.53 -2.59 23.52
C PRO A 205 16.96 -3.99 23.09
N LYS A 206 16.01 -4.86 22.76
CA LYS A 206 16.27 -6.12 22.10
C LYS A 206 16.44 -5.84 20.61
N SER A 207 17.67 -6.03 20.13
CA SER A 207 18.02 -6.06 18.71
C SER A 207 16.92 -6.77 17.89
N LEU A 208 16.57 -6.25 16.71
CA LEU A 208 15.50 -6.76 15.85
C LEU A 208 15.65 -8.26 15.49
N ILE A 209 16.88 -8.80 15.57
CA ILE A 209 17.19 -10.22 15.40
C ILE A 209 17.03 -11.00 16.73
N GLY A 210 17.21 -10.34 17.86
CA GLY A 210 16.92 -10.87 19.20
C GLY A 210 15.45 -11.25 19.39
N ALA A 211 14.52 -10.60 18.69
CA ALA A 211 13.11 -11.00 18.67
C ALA A 211 12.89 -12.34 17.93
N LEU A 212 13.70 -12.64 16.89
CA LEU A 212 13.67 -13.92 16.19
C LEU A 212 14.36 -15.04 16.99
N THR A 213 15.46 -14.77 17.70
CA THR A 213 16.17 -15.78 18.51
C THR A 213 15.52 -16.01 19.88
N SER A 214 14.86 -15.00 20.46
CA SER A 214 14.03 -15.15 21.66
C SER A 214 12.76 -15.98 21.43
N TRP A 215 12.38 -16.20 20.16
CA TRP A 215 11.15 -16.91 19.76
C TRP A 215 11.21 -18.41 20.01
N VAL A 216 12.41 -19.01 20.06
CA VAL A 216 12.56 -20.47 20.31
C VAL A 216 12.60 -20.81 21.82
N GLY A 217 12.76 -19.82 22.71
CA GLY A 217 12.97 -20.07 24.15
C GLY A 217 12.02 -19.39 25.14
N SER A 218 11.34 -18.28 24.78
CA SER A 218 10.68 -17.42 25.79
C SER A 218 9.14 -17.53 25.86
N ALA A 219 8.52 -18.54 25.25
CA ALA A 219 7.06 -18.70 25.16
C ALA A 219 6.35 -19.08 26.49
N LEU A 220 6.90 -18.77 27.66
CA LEU A 220 6.38 -19.20 28.96
C LEU A 220 6.07 -18.08 29.97
N MET A 221 6.13 -16.81 29.60
CA MET A 221 5.78 -15.72 30.54
C MET A 221 4.68 -14.80 30.00
N PRO A 222 3.60 -14.58 30.76
CA PRO A 222 2.57 -13.62 30.39
C PRO A 222 3.07 -12.20 30.70
N ALA A 223 3.21 -11.36 29.69
CA ALA A 223 3.55 -9.95 29.87
C ALA A 223 2.30 -9.13 30.26
N GLU A 224 2.36 -8.49 31.43
CA GLU A 224 1.39 -7.51 31.91
C GLU A 224 1.53 -6.14 31.21
N ALA A 225 0.39 -5.45 31.08
CA ALA A 225 0.15 -4.10 30.54
C ALA A 225 0.13 -3.93 28.99
N PRO A 226 -0.86 -3.19 28.43
CA PRO A 226 -1.01 -3.03 26.99
C PRO A 226 -0.16 -1.86 26.46
N PRO A 227 0.71 -2.09 25.45
CA PRO A 227 1.30 -1.00 24.69
C PRO A 227 0.22 -0.23 23.92
N ALA A 228 0.50 1.04 23.58
CA ALA A 228 -0.36 1.90 22.76
C ALA A 228 -0.98 1.13 21.58
N LYS A 229 -2.26 1.37 21.28
CA LYS A 229 -3.00 0.74 20.17
C LYS A 229 -2.38 1.13 18.82
N VAL A 230 -1.24 0.54 18.46
CA VAL A 230 -0.68 0.65 17.11
C VAL A 230 -1.65 -0.09 16.20
N ARG A 231 -2.39 0.65 15.38
CA ARG A 231 -3.39 0.07 14.48
C ARG A 231 -2.65 -0.59 13.32
N ILE A 232 -2.80 -1.91 13.21
CA ILE A 232 -2.41 -2.65 12.02
C ILE A 232 -3.30 -2.19 10.87
N SER A 233 -2.69 -1.81 9.74
CA SER A 233 -3.45 -1.57 8.52
C SER A 233 -3.80 -2.91 7.87
N GLU A 234 -5.04 -3.38 8.08
CA GLU A 234 -5.63 -4.53 7.36
C GLU A 234 -5.51 -4.36 5.84
N ALA A 235 -5.66 -3.12 5.37
CA ALA A 235 -5.52 -2.78 3.96
C ALA A 235 -4.09 -3.04 3.44
N LEU A 236 -3.05 -2.75 4.24
CA LEU A 236 -1.67 -3.06 3.86
C LEU A 236 -1.42 -4.57 3.75
N LEU A 237 -2.00 -5.37 4.64
CA LEU A 237 -1.90 -6.83 4.57
C LEU A 237 -2.60 -7.38 3.34
N LEU A 238 -3.74 -6.80 2.96
CA LEU A 238 -4.40 -7.14 1.71
C LEU A 238 -3.53 -6.79 0.49
N VAL A 239 -2.92 -5.60 0.48
CA VAL A 239 -1.96 -5.19 -0.57
C VAL A 239 -0.82 -6.19 -0.71
N LEU A 240 -0.18 -6.55 0.41
CA LEU A 240 0.93 -7.51 0.42
C LEU A 240 0.46 -8.89 -0.04
N TYR A 241 -0.70 -9.35 0.44
CA TYR A 241 -1.28 -10.63 0.02
C TYR A 241 -1.50 -10.67 -1.49
N GLU A 242 -2.15 -9.66 -2.07
CA GLU A 242 -2.43 -9.65 -3.51
C GLU A 242 -1.16 -9.56 -4.36
N ALA A 243 -0.17 -8.76 -3.93
CA ALA A 243 1.11 -8.68 -4.62
C ALA A 243 1.85 -10.02 -4.62
N VAL A 244 1.92 -10.70 -3.48
CA VAL A 244 2.58 -12.00 -3.33
C VAL A 244 1.82 -13.12 -4.05
N TYR A 245 0.49 -13.11 -3.96
CA TYR A 245 -0.34 -14.18 -4.50
C TYR A 245 -0.45 -14.13 -6.03
N LEU A 246 -0.58 -12.92 -6.61
CA LEU A 246 -0.83 -12.77 -8.05
C LEU A 246 0.43 -12.58 -8.88
N ASN A 247 1.47 -11.94 -8.32
CA ASN A 247 2.63 -11.52 -9.11
C ASN A 247 3.88 -12.36 -8.77
N LYS A 248 4.25 -13.26 -9.70
CA LYS A 248 5.42 -14.14 -9.53
C LYS A 248 6.75 -13.39 -9.39
N HIS A 249 6.86 -12.17 -9.93
CA HIS A 249 8.08 -11.35 -9.86
C HIS A 249 8.22 -10.66 -8.50
N PHE A 250 7.13 -10.49 -7.77
CA PHE A 250 7.14 -9.85 -6.45
C PHE A 250 7.92 -10.67 -5.40
N HIS A 251 8.05 -11.99 -5.58
CA HIS A 251 8.90 -12.82 -4.71
C HIS A 251 10.39 -12.43 -4.76
N SER A 252 10.87 -11.91 -5.88
CA SER A 252 12.23 -11.34 -5.97
C SER A 252 12.33 -10.08 -5.11
N VAL A 253 11.31 -9.20 -5.17
CA VAL A 253 11.24 -7.99 -4.35
C VAL A 253 11.21 -8.30 -2.84
N LEU A 254 10.54 -9.38 -2.43
CA LEU A 254 10.52 -9.83 -1.02
C LEU A 254 11.92 -10.19 -0.50
N THR A 255 12.72 -10.86 -1.32
CA THR A 255 13.99 -11.46 -0.90
C THR A 255 15.20 -10.56 -1.13
N HIS A 256 15.08 -9.57 -2.01
CA HIS A 256 16.17 -8.65 -2.32
C HIS A 256 16.51 -7.75 -1.13
N THR A 257 17.73 -7.88 -0.62
CA THR A 257 18.26 -7.06 0.48
C THR A 257 18.64 -5.68 -0.06
N ARG A 258 18.00 -4.63 0.46
CA ARG A 258 18.27 -3.26 0.06
C ARG A 258 19.39 -2.68 0.91
N SER A 259 20.51 -2.30 0.30
CA SER A 259 21.54 -1.50 0.98
C SER A 259 20.93 -0.16 1.39
N VAL A 260 21.01 0.17 2.67
CA VAL A 260 20.69 1.51 3.17
C VAL A 260 21.71 2.47 2.53
N SER A 261 21.28 3.21 1.51
CA SER A 261 22.09 4.31 0.97
C SER A 261 22.14 5.41 2.05
N THR A 262 23.22 5.43 2.82
CA THR A 262 23.54 6.60 3.63
C THR A 262 23.78 7.79 2.70
N PRO A 263 23.17 8.96 2.94
CA PRO A 263 23.50 10.15 2.16
C PRO A 263 24.93 10.56 2.51
N THR A 264 25.89 10.26 1.63
CA THR A 264 27.23 10.83 1.71
C THR A 264 27.14 12.29 1.27
N THR A 265 27.21 13.20 2.24
CA THR A 265 27.49 14.61 2.00
C THR A 265 28.83 14.75 1.27
N PRO A 266 28.91 15.49 0.14
CA PRO A 266 30.17 15.71 -0.55
C PRO A 266 30.89 16.89 0.10
N THR A 267 31.99 16.64 0.82
CA THR A 267 32.91 17.71 1.23
C THR A 267 33.97 17.94 0.14
N SER A 268 33.93 19.13 -0.44
CA SER A 268 34.90 19.66 -1.41
C SER A 268 36.27 19.92 -0.74
N PRO A 269 37.42 19.81 -1.45
CA PRO A 269 38.74 19.91 -0.84
C PRO A 269 39.32 21.33 -0.94
N SER A 270 40.06 21.76 0.10
CA SER A 270 41.13 22.76 -0.05
C SER A 270 42.24 22.59 1.01
N PRO A 271 43.48 23.03 0.72
CA PRO A 271 44.70 22.37 1.22
C PRO A 271 45.59 23.20 2.17
N ALA A 272 46.50 22.47 2.82
CA ALA A 272 47.81 22.84 3.39
C ALA A 272 47.89 23.48 4.80
N VAL A 273 48.71 22.89 5.70
CA VAL A 273 50.07 23.35 6.09
C VAL A 273 50.68 22.44 7.20
N HIS A 274 51.98 22.19 7.08
CA HIS A 274 52.91 21.33 7.84
C HIS A 274 53.21 21.71 9.31
N LYS A 275 53.62 20.71 10.15
CA LYS A 275 54.95 20.65 10.82
C LYS A 275 55.25 19.36 11.64
N ASN A 276 56.30 18.64 11.20
CA ASN A 276 57.45 17.98 11.85
C ASN A 276 57.41 17.12 13.15
N LEU A 277 58.12 15.98 13.05
CA LEU A 277 58.48 14.84 13.94
C LEU A 277 59.50 15.15 15.10
N PRO A 278 59.86 14.24 16.08
CA PRO A 278 60.38 12.84 15.87
C PRO A 278 60.13 11.70 16.95
N VAL A 279 60.46 10.47 16.51
CA VAL A 279 60.44 9.04 17.03
C VAL A 279 61.35 8.76 18.28
N PRO A 280 61.53 7.55 18.92
CA PRO A 280 60.90 6.19 18.81
C PRO A 280 60.67 5.33 20.10
N SER A 281 59.84 4.26 20.02
CA SER A 281 60.08 2.93 20.65
C SER A 281 59.00 1.89 20.25
N SER A 282 59.42 0.64 20.08
CA SER A 282 58.74 -0.53 19.48
C SER A 282 57.96 -1.41 20.49
N PRO A 283 57.54 -2.65 20.16
CA PRO A 283 56.31 -3.03 19.46
C PRO A 283 55.38 -3.90 20.34
N THR A 284 54.05 -3.77 20.21
CA THR A 284 53.15 -4.82 20.73
C THR A 284 51.90 -4.97 19.88
N SER A 285 51.78 -6.17 19.33
CA SER A 285 50.60 -6.79 18.74
C SER A 285 49.33 -6.59 19.57
N THR A 286 48.25 -6.11 18.95
CA THR A 286 46.93 -6.76 19.03
C THR A 286 45.99 -6.14 18.01
N ASP A 287 45.42 -6.99 17.15
CA ASP A 287 44.29 -6.69 16.29
C ASP A 287 43.13 -6.13 17.11
N ILE A 288 42.96 -4.81 17.09
CA ILE A 288 41.69 -4.19 17.46
C ILE A 288 40.91 -4.07 16.17
N ALA A 289 40.27 -5.19 15.81
CA ALA A 289 39.18 -5.21 14.87
C ALA A 289 38.19 -4.10 15.27
N SER A 290 37.95 -3.22 14.30
CA SER A 290 36.98 -2.15 14.32
C SER A 290 35.70 -2.54 15.07
N ILE A 291 35.47 -1.87 16.21
CA ILE A 291 34.17 -1.81 16.85
C ILE A 291 33.28 -0.96 15.96
N VAL A 292 32.73 -1.57 14.91
CA VAL A 292 31.53 -1.08 14.25
C VAL A 292 30.39 -1.48 15.17
N PRO A 293 29.57 -0.54 15.69
CA PRO A 293 28.35 -0.94 16.37
C PRO A 293 27.51 -1.71 15.35
N MET A 294 27.26 -2.98 15.63
CA MET A 294 26.51 -3.93 14.81
C MET A 294 25.00 -3.59 14.81
N ALA A 295 24.68 -2.34 14.48
CA ALA A 295 23.36 -1.78 14.33
C ALA A 295 23.06 -1.63 12.83
N ALA A 296 21.93 -2.19 12.41
CA ALA A 296 21.37 -2.13 11.06
C ALA A 296 22.10 -2.97 9.99
N GLN A 297 22.06 -4.31 10.13
CA GLN A 297 22.07 -5.12 8.91
C GLN A 297 20.81 -4.78 8.10
N PRO A 298 20.93 -4.54 6.78
CA PRO A 298 19.76 -4.30 5.95
C PRO A 298 18.88 -5.56 5.93
N MET A 299 17.65 -5.45 6.44
CA MET A 299 16.65 -6.51 6.28
C MET A 299 15.94 -6.34 4.93
N ASN A 300 15.78 -7.44 4.20
CA ASN A 300 14.86 -7.48 3.07
C ASN A 300 13.40 -7.41 3.55
N LEU A 301 12.47 -7.18 2.62
CA LEU A 301 11.05 -7.04 2.95
C LEU A 301 10.49 -8.31 3.61
N LEU A 302 10.96 -9.50 3.21
CA LEU A 302 10.57 -10.76 3.85
C LEU A 302 10.98 -10.79 5.33
N GLY A 303 12.21 -10.40 5.67
CA GLY A 303 12.69 -10.31 7.04
C GLY A 303 11.87 -9.32 7.87
N ILE A 304 11.61 -8.13 7.31
CA ILE A 304 10.73 -7.12 7.94
C ILE A 304 9.34 -7.72 8.22
N PHE A 305 8.76 -8.42 7.24
CA PHE A 305 7.43 -8.99 7.37
C PHE A 305 7.36 -10.16 8.37
N ILE A 306 8.40 -10.99 8.47
CA ILE A 306 8.48 -12.05 9.49
C ILE A 306 8.55 -11.43 10.89
N THR A 307 9.39 -10.41 11.09
CA THR A 307 9.48 -9.68 12.37
C THR A 307 8.13 -9.08 12.74
N PHE A 308 7.46 -8.43 11.79
CA PHE A 308 6.12 -7.89 11.97
C PHE A 308 5.09 -8.97 12.33
N THR A 309 5.11 -10.11 11.64
CA THR A 309 4.20 -11.24 11.90
C THR A 309 4.40 -11.81 13.30
N SER A 310 5.65 -11.91 13.77
CA SER A 310 5.97 -12.32 15.13
C SER A 310 5.34 -11.39 16.18
N ILE A 311 5.47 -10.08 16.00
CA ILE A 311 4.91 -9.06 16.90
C ILE A 311 3.37 -9.19 16.98
N ILE A 312 2.70 -9.32 15.83
CA ILE A 312 1.24 -9.48 15.80
C ILE A 312 0.82 -10.75 16.53
N THR A 313 1.52 -11.85 16.29
CA THR A 313 1.17 -13.17 16.87
C THR A 313 1.32 -13.18 18.39
N GLN A 314 2.29 -12.43 18.94
CA GLN A 314 2.48 -12.29 20.38
C GLN A 314 1.42 -11.40 21.06
N ASN A 315 0.78 -10.50 20.32
CA ASN A 315 -0.16 -9.52 20.87
C ASN A 315 -1.62 -9.79 20.47
N ILE A 316 -1.97 -11.06 20.21
CA ILE A 316 -3.35 -11.45 19.91
C ILE A 316 -4.20 -11.32 21.18
N LYS A 317 -4.95 -10.23 21.28
CA LYS A 317 -5.86 -9.99 22.41
C LYS A 317 -7.33 -10.03 22.01
N ASP A 318 -7.64 -9.67 20.77
CA ASP A 318 -9.01 -9.53 20.27
C ASP A 318 -9.23 -10.29 18.96
N ASN A 319 -10.49 -10.37 18.53
CA ASN A 319 -10.83 -11.03 17.26
C ASN A 319 -10.14 -10.38 16.07
N LYS A 320 -9.92 -9.06 16.07
CA LYS A 320 -9.19 -8.38 15.00
C LYS A 320 -7.73 -8.82 14.92
N GLY A 321 -7.03 -8.90 16.06
CA GLY A 321 -5.69 -9.46 16.14
C GLY A 321 -5.61 -10.89 15.58
N LYS A 322 -6.62 -11.74 15.85
CA LYS A 322 -6.70 -13.10 15.28
C LYS A 322 -6.82 -13.09 13.74
N HIS A 323 -7.64 -12.21 13.18
CA HIS A 323 -7.78 -12.10 11.71
C HIS A 323 -6.48 -11.62 11.07
N ASN A 324 -5.83 -10.61 11.66
CA ASN A 324 -4.54 -10.10 11.18
C ASN A 324 -3.44 -11.15 11.24
N ALA A 325 -3.33 -11.88 12.36
CA ALA A 325 -2.37 -12.98 12.50
C ALA A 325 -2.63 -14.08 11.46
N ARG A 326 -3.90 -14.46 11.26
CA ARG A 326 -4.28 -15.45 10.24
C ARG A 326 -3.88 -15.00 8.84
N LEU A 327 -4.15 -13.74 8.48
CA LEU A 327 -3.77 -13.20 7.18
C LEU A 327 -2.25 -13.17 7.00
N CYS A 328 -1.49 -12.79 8.04
CA CYS A 328 -0.03 -12.84 7.99
C CYS A 328 0.50 -14.25 7.72
N LEU A 329 -0.06 -15.25 8.40
CA LEU A 329 0.30 -16.66 8.19
C LEU A 329 -0.06 -17.16 6.79
N ILE A 330 -1.20 -16.72 6.22
CA ILE A 330 -1.57 -17.02 4.84
C ILE A 330 -0.52 -16.46 3.87
N ILE A 331 -0.12 -15.19 4.03
CA ILE A 331 0.89 -14.54 3.18
C ILE A 331 2.24 -15.28 3.27
N LEU A 332 2.66 -15.66 4.49
CA LEU A 332 3.88 -16.46 4.68
C LEU A 332 3.78 -17.82 4.00
N ASN A 333 2.62 -18.49 4.08
CA ASN A 333 2.40 -19.77 3.42
C ASN A 333 2.47 -19.65 1.89
N CYS A 334 1.83 -18.63 1.30
CA CYS A 334 1.94 -18.31 -0.13
C CYS A 334 3.39 -18.10 -0.56
N THR A 335 4.16 -17.34 0.24
CA THR A 335 5.58 -17.10 -0.01
C THR A 335 6.39 -18.40 0.05
N TYR A 336 6.17 -19.22 1.07
CA TYR A 336 6.88 -20.49 1.28
C TYR A 336 6.58 -21.51 0.17
N TYR A 337 5.32 -21.65 -0.23
CA TYR A 337 4.91 -22.57 -1.28
C TYR A 337 5.56 -22.22 -2.63
N PHE A 338 5.63 -20.93 -2.96
CA PHE A 338 6.35 -20.46 -4.15
C PHE A 338 7.84 -20.82 -4.11
N ILE A 339 8.51 -20.61 -2.97
CA ILE A 339 9.92 -20.95 -2.80
C ILE A 339 10.15 -22.46 -3.01
N ILE A 340 9.30 -23.32 -2.44
CA ILE A 340 9.41 -24.78 -2.65
C ILE A 340 9.25 -25.15 -4.12
N ILE A 341 8.23 -24.62 -4.80
CA ILE A 341 7.99 -24.92 -6.22
C ILE A 341 9.21 -24.49 -7.05
N PHE A 342 9.73 -23.29 -6.80
CA PHE A 342 10.89 -22.77 -7.50
C PHE A 342 12.13 -23.64 -7.26
N CYS A 343 12.40 -24.04 -6.01
CA CYS A 343 13.50 -24.94 -5.68
C CYS A 343 13.36 -26.31 -6.35
N ARG A 344 12.15 -26.90 -6.37
CA ARG A 344 11.89 -28.16 -7.07
C ARG A 344 12.15 -28.03 -8.57
N TYR A 345 11.61 -26.99 -9.20
CA TYR A 345 11.82 -26.74 -10.62
C TYR A 345 13.30 -26.54 -10.96
N PHE A 346 14.06 -25.84 -10.12
CA PHE A 346 15.50 -25.64 -10.31
C PHE A 346 16.29 -26.95 -10.16
N ILE A 347 15.94 -27.80 -9.18
CA ILE A 347 16.54 -29.12 -9.00
C ILE A 347 16.25 -30.01 -10.21
N ASP A 348 14.99 -30.07 -10.66
CA ASP A 348 14.57 -30.89 -11.81
C ASP A 348 15.21 -30.40 -13.11
N PHE A 349 15.30 -29.09 -13.33
CA PHE A 349 15.99 -28.48 -14.46
C PHE A 349 17.48 -28.80 -14.47
N LYS A 350 18.15 -28.72 -13.31
CA LYS A 350 19.57 -29.07 -13.17
C LYS A 350 19.84 -30.56 -13.38
N MET A 351 18.84 -31.43 -13.16
CA MET A 351 18.91 -32.86 -13.47
C MET A 351 18.59 -33.20 -14.93
N THR A 352 18.02 -32.27 -15.73
CA THR A 352 17.69 -32.50 -17.15
C THR A 352 18.70 -31.89 -18.14
N VAL A 353 19.62 -31.04 -17.69
CA VAL A 353 20.73 -30.55 -18.53
C VAL A 353 21.92 -31.50 -18.36
N PRO A 354 22.24 -32.37 -19.35
CA PRO A 354 23.48 -33.14 -19.31
C PRO A 354 24.67 -32.16 -19.41
N ASN A 355 25.65 -32.35 -18.52
CA ASN A 355 26.91 -31.59 -18.49
C ASN A 355 27.64 -31.60 -19.83
#